data_AF-A0A1V5HSH0-F1
#
_entry.id   AF-A0A1V5HSH0-F1
#
_cell.length_a   1.000
_cell.length_b   1.000
_cell.length_c   1.000
_cell.angle_alpha   90.00
_cell.angle_beta   90.00
_cell.angle_gamma   90.00
#
_symmetry.space_group_name_H-M   'P 1'
#
loop_
_entity.id
_entity.type
_entity.pdbx_description
1 polymer ?
#
loop_
_entity_poly.entity_id
_entity_poly.type
_entity_poly.pdbx_seq_one_letter_code
_entity_poly.pdbx_strand_id
1 'polypeptide(L)'
;MGFWQKRIFSATVDQFLSFMSHEYRSTCLLPLLAECAVVFDEVHSFDARLFSALLGFLREFDVPALCMTASLPPARIKQLEESGLEVFPKKPESYADLWKNSSALRYTVRRATRDEAAREVAEEWRKGGKILWVVNTVKRCQEAAEELAVMLPEARIICYHSRFRLKDRQAAHKELIAAFREDGPMIAVTTQVCEMSLDLSASLLVSEFAPLTALIQRMGRCNRNLEIDGGGRVLLYPPESGRPYSDDDTKNVGDFVNEIDGQFVSQARLQELLEKYSPSNPEMKKQLAFIQEDGYALASDKGIRDIEDHSASAILERDIGEYWRLRNSGCPVDGLLLPAPFKSTVQGKGLPPHLRVATGEYSERLGLRC
;
A
#
# COMPACT_ATOMS: atom_id res chain seq x y z
N MET A 1 -17.19 33.05 8.84
CA MET A 1 -17.24 31.58 8.71
C MET A 1 -17.74 31.27 7.31
N GLY A 2 -16.92 30.70 6.42
CA GLY A 2 -17.31 30.47 5.02
C GLY A 2 -16.29 30.82 3.93
N PHE A 3 -14.98 30.69 4.18
CA PHE A 3 -13.97 30.99 3.16
C PHE A 3 -13.67 29.84 2.19
N TRP A 4 -14.20 28.63 2.43
CA TRP A 4 -13.93 27.47 1.60
C TRP A 4 -15.19 26.98 0.88
N GLN A 5 -15.14 26.93 -0.47
CA GLN A 5 -16.29 26.52 -1.28
C GLN A 5 -16.57 25.01 -1.20
N LYS A 6 -15.57 24.19 -0.87
CA LYS A 6 -15.70 22.74 -0.71
C LYS A 6 -15.89 22.39 0.77
N ARG A 7 -16.83 21.47 1.06
CA ARG A 7 -17.11 20.96 2.42
C ARG A 7 -16.43 19.63 2.72
N ILE A 8 -15.89 18.96 1.70
CA ILE A 8 -15.18 17.69 1.81
C ILE A 8 -13.87 17.84 1.05
N PHE A 9 -12.78 17.50 1.73
CA PHE A 9 -11.44 17.49 1.17
C PHE A 9 -10.89 16.07 1.29
N SER A 10 -10.20 15.62 0.26
CA SER A 10 -9.48 14.34 0.24
C SER A 10 -8.06 14.63 -0.19
N ALA A 11 -7.09 14.17 0.59
CA ALA A 11 -5.66 14.27 0.31
C ALA A 11 -4.99 12.99 0.80
N THR A 12 -3.77 12.73 0.34
CA THR A 12 -2.96 11.67 0.98
C THR A 12 -2.57 12.12 2.38
N VAL A 13 -2.43 11.17 3.30
CA VAL A 13 -1.96 11.46 4.65
C VAL A 13 -0.60 12.17 4.63
N ASP A 14 0.28 11.82 3.70
CA ASP A 14 1.56 12.46 3.46
C ASP A 14 1.41 13.96 3.18
N GLN A 15 0.56 14.30 2.21
CA GLN A 15 0.31 15.70 1.84
C GLN A 15 -0.26 16.52 2.99
N PHE A 16 -1.00 15.88 3.89
CA PHE A 16 -1.54 16.56 5.07
C PHE A 16 -0.49 16.62 6.19
N LEU A 17 -0.07 15.49 6.75
CA LEU A 17 0.81 15.45 7.92
C LEU A 17 2.23 15.97 7.66
N SER A 18 2.67 16.13 6.41
CA SER A 18 3.96 16.77 6.09
C SER A 18 4.14 18.17 6.70
N PHE A 19 3.07 18.88 7.10
CA PHE A 19 3.24 20.18 7.77
C PHE A 19 3.99 20.03 9.10
N MET A 20 3.95 18.83 9.71
CA MET A 20 4.69 18.48 10.93
C MET A 20 6.22 18.55 10.74
N SER A 21 6.67 18.62 9.48
CA SER A 21 8.06 18.79 9.04
C SER A 21 8.32 20.13 8.32
N HIS A 22 7.43 21.13 8.51
CA HIS A 22 7.49 22.46 7.88
C HIS A 22 7.38 22.47 6.34
N GLU A 23 6.71 21.48 5.74
CA GLU A 23 6.45 21.52 4.30
C GLU A 23 5.44 22.63 3.96
N TYR A 24 5.77 23.50 3.01
CA TYR A 24 4.96 24.69 2.72
C TYR A 24 3.54 24.35 2.23
N ARG A 25 3.41 23.38 1.31
CA ARG A 25 2.12 23.04 0.69
C ARG A 25 1.12 22.49 1.70
N SER A 26 1.58 21.64 2.60
CA SER A 26 0.76 21.06 3.67
C SER A 26 0.40 22.11 4.73
N THR A 27 1.30 23.06 5.03
CA THR A 27 1.03 24.19 5.93
C THR A 27 -0.16 25.03 5.45
N CYS A 28 -0.35 25.17 4.13
CA CYS A 28 -1.52 25.84 3.57
C CYS A 28 -2.86 25.14 3.89
N LEU A 29 -2.84 23.89 4.36
CA LEU A 29 -4.02 23.14 4.78
C LEU A 29 -4.39 23.37 6.25
N LEU A 30 -3.50 23.94 7.08
CA LEU A 30 -3.77 24.19 8.50
C LEU A 30 -5.03 25.04 8.77
N PRO A 31 -5.35 26.10 8.00
CA PRO A 31 -6.58 26.85 8.20
C PRO A 31 -7.86 26.01 8.04
N LEU A 32 -7.80 24.84 7.39
CA LEU A 32 -8.94 23.92 7.29
C LEU A 32 -9.30 23.30 8.64
N LEU A 33 -8.34 23.18 9.57
CA LEU A 33 -8.53 22.52 10.86
C LEU A 33 -9.46 23.27 11.81
N ALA A 34 -9.67 24.57 11.59
CA ALA A 34 -10.52 25.39 12.46
C ALA A 34 -12.01 25.00 12.45
N GLU A 35 -12.50 24.37 11.37
CA GLU A 35 -13.92 24.02 11.20
C GLU A 35 -14.10 22.60 10.59
N CYS A 36 -13.17 21.68 10.83
CA CYS A 36 -13.26 20.32 10.26
C CYS A 36 -13.20 19.21 11.31
N ALA A 37 -13.59 18.02 10.87
CA ALA A 37 -13.21 16.76 11.49
C ALA A 37 -12.28 16.03 10.50
N VAL A 38 -11.30 15.30 11.02
CA VAL A 38 -10.30 14.62 10.19
C VAL A 38 -10.52 13.11 10.25
N VAL A 39 -10.58 12.48 9.08
CA VAL A 39 -10.63 11.02 8.97
C VAL A 39 -9.31 10.52 8.41
N PHE A 40 -8.58 9.75 9.20
CA PHE A 40 -7.37 9.04 8.77
C PHE A 40 -7.76 7.63 8.38
N ASP A 41 -7.71 7.32 7.08
CA ASP A 41 -7.99 5.99 6.57
C ASP A 41 -6.71 5.14 6.50
N GLU A 42 -6.88 3.82 6.63
CA GLU A 42 -5.81 2.81 6.55
C GLU A 42 -4.58 3.07 7.45
N VAL A 43 -4.80 3.46 8.70
CA VAL A 43 -3.73 3.82 9.66
C VAL A 43 -2.68 2.71 9.86
N HIS A 44 -3.02 1.46 9.59
CA HIS A 44 -2.07 0.35 9.61
C HIS A 44 -0.95 0.44 8.57
N SER A 45 -1.16 1.19 7.48
CA SER A 45 -0.15 1.36 6.43
C SER A 45 0.92 2.39 6.81
N PHE A 46 0.80 3.06 7.95
CA PHE A 46 1.70 4.14 8.32
C PHE A 46 3.02 3.54 8.80
N ASP A 47 4.14 4.02 8.26
CA ASP A 47 5.46 3.68 8.79
C ASP A 47 5.68 4.32 10.17
N ALA A 48 6.81 4.04 10.80
CA ALA A 48 7.09 4.53 12.14
C ALA A 48 7.09 6.07 12.23
N ARG A 49 7.61 6.76 11.20
CA ARG A 49 7.67 8.23 11.15
C ARG A 49 6.28 8.84 11.00
N LEU A 50 5.52 8.40 10.01
CA LEU A 50 4.17 8.90 9.74
C LEU A 50 3.21 8.60 10.89
N PHE A 51 3.34 7.43 11.52
CA PHE A 51 2.54 7.10 12.71
C PHE A 51 2.91 8.00 13.90
N SER A 52 4.19 8.32 14.09
CA SER A 52 4.61 9.27 15.13
C SER A 52 4.10 10.69 14.85
N ALA A 53 4.02 11.09 13.57
CA ALA A 53 3.39 12.35 13.16
C ALA A 53 1.89 12.39 13.45
N LEU A 54 1.18 11.29 13.23
CA LEU A 54 -0.23 11.15 13.62
C LEU A 54 -0.40 11.30 15.14
N LEU A 55 0.43 10.62 15.95
CA LEU A 55 0.36 10.75 17.41
C LEU A 55 0.62 12.18 17.88
N GLY A 56 1.63 12.85 17.31
CA GLY A 56 1.91 14.26 17.58
C GLY A 56 0.73 15.16 17.20
N PHE A 57 0.12 14.91 16.04
CA PHE A 57 -1.08 15.64 15.62
C PHE A 57 -2.23 15.48 16.62
N LEU A 58 -2.56 14.24 17.00
CA LEU A 58 -3.66 13.95 17.92
C LEU A 58 -3.46 14.55 19.32
N ARG A 59 -2.21 14.65 19.78
CA ARG A 59 -1.89 15.19 21.11
C ARG A 59 -1.92 16.72 21.16
N GLU A 60 -1.48 17.39 20.09
CA GLU A 60 -1.29 18.85 20.08
C GLU A 60 -2.44 19.62 19.41
N PHE A 61 -3.23 18.97 18.55
CA PHE A 61 -4.32 19.62 17.82
C PHE A 61 -5.68 19.17 18.36
N ASP A 62 -6.45 20.14 18.87
CA ASP A 62 -7.82 19.91 19.34
C ASP A 62 -8.81 19.86 18.16
N VAL A 63 -8.78 18.75 17.41
CA VAL A 63 -9.62 18.52 16.22
C VAL A 63 -10.28 17.14 16.33
N PRO A 64 -11.60 17.01 16.12
CA PRO A 64 -12.25 15.71 16.08
C PRO A 64 -11.61 14.79 15.04
N ALA A 65 -11.09 13.65 15.46
CA ALA A 65 -10.38 12.72 14.60
C ALA A 65 -11.00 11.32 14.63
N LEU A 66 -11.06 10.67 13.47
CA LEU A 66 -11.43 9.26 13.31
C LEU A 66 -10.28 8.53 12.60
N CYS A 67 -9.70 7.54 13.28
CA CYS A 67 -8.70 6.65 12.70
C CYS A 67 -9.36 5.34 12.29
N MET A 68 -9.38 5.05 10.99
CA MET A 68 -9.92 3.82 10.41
C MET A 68 -8.78 2.85 10.06
N THR A 69 -8.98 1.58 10.36
CA THR A 69 -8.03 0.52 10.02
C THR A 69 -8.71 -0.85 10.07
N ALA A 70 -8.26 -1.77 9.21
CA ALA A 70 -8.70 -3.16 9.25
C ALA A 70 -8.03 -3.96 10.38
N SER A 71 -6.73 -3.76 10.61
CA SER A 71 -5.98 -4.44 11.68
C SER A 71 -4.82 -3.58 12.16
N LEU A 72 -4.60 -3.47 13.47
CA LEU A 72 -3.49 -2.70 14.04
C LEU A 72 -2.81 -3.47 15.18
N PRO A 73 -1.48 -3.42 15.30
CA PRO A 73 -0.78 -4.03 16.43
C PRO A 73 -1.26 -3.47 17.78
N PRO A 74 -1.38 -4.29 18.85
CA PRO A 74 -1.83 -3.84 20.16
C PRO A 74 -1.05 -2.65 20.73
N ALA A 75 0.26 -2.61 20.49
CA ALA A 75 1.11 -1.50 20.91
C ALA A 75 0.67 -0.16 20.29
N ARG A 76 0.34 -0.16 18.99
CA ARG A 76 -0.14 1.03 18.28
C ARG A 76 -1.55 1.43 18.71
N ILE A 77 -2.43 0.46 19.00
CA ILE A 77 -3.76 0.73 19.57
C ILE A 77 -3.60 1.49 20.90
N LYS A 78 -2.75 0.97 21.80
CA LYS A 78 -2.48 1.62 23.08
C LYS A 78 -1.96 3.05 22.92
N GLN A 79 -1.04 3.29 21.97
CA GLN A 79 -0.52 4.63 21.69
C GLN A 79 -1.59 5.62 21.20
N LEU A 80 -2.56 5.14 20.40
CA LEU A 80 -3.69 5.94 19.96
C LEU A 80 -4.65 6.25 21.13
N GLU A 81 -4.91 5.28 22.00
CA GLU A 81 -5.71 5.47 23.22
C GLU A 81 -5.05 6.49 24.17
N GLU A 82 -3.74 6.38 24.38
CA GLU A 82 -2.94 7.34 25.15
C GLU A 82 -2.94 8.74 24.53
N SER A 83 -3.26 8.86 23.23
CA SER A 83 -3.40 10.12 22.50
C SER A 83 -4.84 10.64 22.45
N GLY A 84 -5.76 10.04 23.22
CA GLY A 84 -7.13 10.53 23.41
C GLY A 84 -8.19 9.90 22.51
N LEU A 85 -7.85 8.89 21.70
CA LEU A 85 -8.84 8.17 20.89
C LEU A 85 -9.49 7.01 21.67
N GLU A 86 -10.75 6.70 21.35
CA GLU A 86 -11.42 5.50 21.85
C GLU A 86 -11.54 4.44 20.75
N VAL A 87 -11.25 3.18 21.09
CA VAL A 87 -11.44 2.06 20.16
C VAL A 87 -12.93 1.79 19.94
N PHE A 88 -13.32 1.72 18.67
CA PHE A 88 -14.66 1.35 18.24
C PHE A 88 -14.60 0.30 17.12
N PRO A 89 -15.48 -0.73 17.15
CA PRO A 89 -16.46 -1.02 18.19
C PRO A 89 -15.83 -1.63 19.46
N LYS A 90 -16.34 -1.24 20.64
CA LYS A 90 -15.88 -1.80 21.94
C LYS A 90 -16.17 -3.30 22.09
N LYS A 91 -17.19 -3.80 21.38
CA LYS A 91 -17.58 -5.22 21.32
C LYS A 91 -17.90 -5.57 19.87
N PRO A 92 -16.93 -6.07 19.09
CA PRO A 92 -17.13 -6.45 17.69
C PRO A 92 -18.28 -7.44 17.51
N GLU A 93 -18.47 -8.39 18.44
CA GLU A 93 -19.56 -9.38 18.37
C GLU A 93 -20.96 -8.75 18.45
N SER A 94 -21.08 -7.52 18.94
CA SER A 94 -22.37 -6.81 18.99
C SER A 94 -22.89 -6.42 17.59
N TYR A 95 -22.03 -6.51 16.58
CA TYR A 95 -22.36 -6.28 15.18
C TYR A 95 -22.39 -7.63 14.45
N ALA A 96 -23.54 -8.30 14.53
CA ALA A 96 -23.70 -9.69 14.12
C ALA A 96 -23.33 -9.94 12.64
N ASP A 97 -23.58 -8.98 11.75
CA ASP A 97 -23.22 -9.01 10.34
C ASP A 97 -21.70 -8.93 10.12
N LEU A 98 -21.04 -7.97 10.78
CA LEU A 98 -19.58 -7.81 10.72
C LEU A 98 -18.86 -9.03 11.31
N TRP A 99 -19.34 -9.51 12.46
CA TRP A 99 -18.77 -10.69 13.12
C TRP A 99 -18.93 -11.94 12.25
N LYS A 100 -20.12 -12.18 11.69
CA LYS A 100 -20.35 -13.32 10.79
C LYS A 100 -19.39 -13.30 9.60
N ASN A 101 -19.13 -12.13 9.03
CA ASN A 101 -18.25 -12.00 7.86
C ASN A 101 -16.76 -12.17 8.22
N SER A 102 -16.33 -11.70 9.39
CA SER A 102 -14.93 -11.82 9.84
C SER A 102 -14.59 -13.22 10.35
N SER A 103 -15.54 -13.89 11.02
CA SER A 103 -15.38 -15.24 11.56
C SER A 103 -15.57 -16.35 10.53
N ALA A 104 -16.14 -16.05 9.35
CA ALA A 104 -16.27 -17.02 8.27
C ALA A 104 -14.90 -17.56 7.83
N LEU A 105 -14.80 -18.88 7.69
CA LEU A 105 -13.61 -19.52 7.12
C LEU A 105 -13.51 -19.17 5.64
N ARG A 106 -12.34 -18.72 5.20
CA ARG A 106 -12.18 -18.12 3.88
C ARG A 106 -11.25 -18.91 2.98
N TYR A 107 -10.15 -19.39 3.53
CA TYR A 107 -9.10 -19.98 2.73
C TYR A 107 -8.20 -20.91 3.54
N THR A 108 -7.61 -21.87 2.83
CA THR A 108 -6.58 -22.75 3.37
C THR A 108 -5.22 -22.12 3.09
N VAL A 109 -4.40 -22.03 4.13
CA VAL A 109 -3.04 -21.47 4.03
C VAL A 109 -2.04 -22.60 3.92
N ARG A 110 -1.08 -22.45 3.00
CA ARG A 110 0.04 -23.38 2.84
C ARG A 110 1.34 -22.61 2.68
N ARG A 111 2.37 -23.01 3.43
CA ARG A 111 3.74 -22.59 3.17
C ARG A 111 4.27 -23.32 1.95
N ALA A 112 4.88 -22.59 1.03
CA ALA A 112 5.38 -23.12 -0.23
C ALA A 112 6.76 -22.56 -0.57
N THR A 113 7.40 -23.16 -1.57
CA THR A 113 8.53 -22.55 -2.28
C THR A 113 8.01 -21.68 -3.44
N ARG A 114 8.84 -20.78 -3.96
CA ARG A 114 8.49 -19.96 -5.13
C ARG A 114 8.14 -20.82 -6.35
N ASP A 115 8.90 -21.89 -6.57
CA ASP A 115 8.68 -22.80 -7.71
C ASP A 115 7.40 -23.62 -7.57
N GLU A 116 7.09 -24.08 -6.34
CA GLU A 116 5.78 -24.69 -6.05
C GLU A 116 4.64 -23.72 -6.32
N ALA A 117 4.77 -22.47 -5.86
CA ALA A 117 3.76 -21.45 -6.09
C ALA A 117 3.55 -21.20 -7.60
N ALA A 118 4.63 -21.10 -8.39
CA ALA A 118 4.53 -20.94 -9.85
C ALA A 118 3.75 -22.10 -10.51
N ARG A 119 4.04 -23.35 -10.11
CA ARG A 119 3.31 -24.52 -10.61
C ARG A 119 1.84 -24.49 -10.25
N GLU A 120 1.52 -24.16 -8.99
CA GLU A 120 0.13 -24.07 -8.54
C GLU A 120 -0.65 -22.94 -9.21
N VAL A 121 0.00 -21.80 -9.50
CA VAL A 121 -0.60 -20.72 -10.30
C VAL A 121 -0.98 -21.21 -11.69
N ALA A 122 -0.09 -21.96 -12.34
CA ALA A 122 -0.37 -22.52 -13.66
C ALA A 122 -1.49 -23.56 -13.63
N GLU A 123 -1.59 -24.38 -12.58
CA GLU A 123 -2.69 -25.32 -12.39
C GLU A 123 -4.02 -24.62 -12.12
N GLU A 124 -4.03 -23.61 -11.25
CA GLU A 124 -5.24 -22.84 -10.93
C GLU A 124 -5.75 -22.06 -12.14
N TRP A 125 -4.85 -21.45 -12.92
CA TRP A 125 -5.22 -20.74 -14.14
C TRP A 125 -5.91 -21.68 -15.14
N ARG A 126 -5.38 -22.89 -15.35
CA ARG A 126 -5.99 -23.91 -16.23
C ARG A 126 -7.36 -24.37 -15.76
N LYS A 127 -7.66 -24.28 -14.45
CA LYS A 127 -8.98 -24.58 -13.88
C LYS A 127 -9.99 -23.42 -14.03
N GLY A 128 -9.58 -22.30 -14.63
CA GLY A 128 -10.44 -21.12 -14.77
C GLY A 128 -10.33 -20.13 -13.60
N GLY A 129 -9.36 -20.31 -12.69
CA GLY A 129 -9.23 -19.50 -11.49
C GLY A 129 -8.71 -18.09 -11.73
N LYS A 130 -8.99 -17.19 -10.78
CA LYS A 130 -8.45 -15.82 -10.74
C LYS A 130 -7.33 -15.78 -9.70
N ILE A 131 -6.13 -15.44 -10.12
CA ILE A 131 -4.93 -15.51 -9.30
C ILE A 131 -4.40 -14.11 -8.99
N LEU A 132 -4.08 -13.88 -7.72
CA LEU A 132 -3.33 -12.70 -7.27
C LEU A 132 -1.97 -13.14 -6.72
N TRP A 133 -0.89 -12.71 -7.36
CA TRP A 133 0.48 -12.91 -6.89
C TRP A 133 1.04 -11.58 -6.39
N VAL A 134 1.34 -11.50 -5.09
CA VAL A 134 1.89 -10.30 -4.45
C VAL A 134 3.35 -10.50 -4.09
N VAL A 135 4.21 -9.63 -4.62
CA VAL A 135 5.64 -9.59 -4.31
C VAL A 135 6.03 -8.24 -3.73
N ASN A 136 7.12 -8.19 -2.99
CA ASN A 136 7.45 -7.03 -2.18
C ASN A 136 8.17 -5.92 -2.97
N THR A 137 8.71 -6.20 -4.15
CA THR A 137 9.45 -5.22 -4.96
C THR A 137 8.97 -5.17 -6.40
N VAL A 138 9.06 -3.97 -7.00
CA VAL A 138 8.65 -3.74 -8.39
C VAL A 138 9.43 -4.61 -9.39
N LYS A 139 10.73 -4.77 -9.18
CA LYS A 139 11.58 -5.62 -10.04
C LYS A 139 11.08 -7.07 -10.05
N ARG A 140 10.81 -7.65 -8.88
CA ARG A 140 10.24 -9.01 -8.78
C ARG A 140 8.85 -9.12 -9.38
N CYS A 141 8.06 -8.06 -9.32
CA CYS A 141 6.72 -8.01 -9.92
C CYS A 141 6.82 -8.11 -11.45
N GLN A 142 7.78 -7.39 -12.04
CA GLN A 142 8.07 -7.44 -13.47
C GLN A 142 8.60 -8.83 -13.87
N GLU A 143 9.59 -9.35 -13.14
CA GLU A 143 10.21 -10.67 -13.39
C GLU A 143 9.18 -11.81 -13.31
N ALA A 144 8.37 -11.86 -12.24
CA ALA A 144 7.34 -12.88 -12.09
C ALA A 144 6.25 -12.80 -13.18
N ALA A 145 5.87 -11.58 -13.61
CA ALA A 145 4.93 -11.42 -14.72
C ALA A 145 5.51 -11.92 -16.05
N GLU A 146 6.78 -11.63 -16.33
CA GLU A 146 7.48 -12.10 -17.53
C GLU A 146 7.65 -13.63 -17.53
N GLU A 147 8.06 -14.22 -16.40
CA GLU A 147 8.19 -15.67 -16.24
C GLU A 147 6.85 -16.40 -16.46
N LEU A 148 5.77 -15.87 -15.89
CA LEU A 148 4.43 -16.43 -16.08
C LEU A 148 3.95 -16.29 -17.51
N ALA A 149 4.29 -15.20 -18.21
CA ALA A 149 3.93 -15.01 -19.61
C ALA A 149 4.66 -16.00 -20.53
N VAL A 150 5.89 -16.38 -20.19
CA VAL A 150 6.61 -17.46 -20.88
C VAL A 150 5.98 -18.83 -20.58
N MET A 151 5.62 -19.08 -19.31
CA MET A 151 5.03 -20.35 -18.89
C MET A 151 3.60 -20.56 -19.41
N LEU A 152 2.82 -19.48 -19.54
CA LEU A 152 1.42 -19.48 -19.94
C LEU A 152 1.17 -18.40 -21.01
N PRO A 153 1.56 -18.64 -22.27
CA PRO A 153 1.44 -17.63 -23.34
C PRO A 153 0.01 -17.15 -23.62
N GLU A 154 -0.99 -17.99 -23.29
CA GLU A 154 -2.42 -17.67 -23.47
C GLU A 154 -3.04 -16.98 -22.24
N ALA A 155 -2.32 -16.89 -21.12
CA ALA A 155 -2.85 -16.28 -19.91
C ALA A 155 -2.93 -14.76 -20.03
N ARG A 156 -4.07 -14.20 -19.63
CA ARG A 156 -4.19 -12.78 -19.36
C ARG A 156 -3.44 -12.44 -18.07
N ILE A 157 -2.23 -11.91 -18.22
CA ILE A 157 -1.35 -11.53 -17.11
C ILE A 157 -1.26 -10.01 -17.02
N ILE A 158 -1.61 -9.45 -15.86
CA ILE A 158 -1.55 -8.01 -15.59
C ILE A 158 -0.47 -7.76 -14.54
N CYS A 159 0.55 -6.96 -14.88
CA CYS A 159 1.56 -6.48 -13.95
C CYS A 159 1.14 -5.10 -13.42
N TYR A 160 0.99 -4.96 -12.10
CA TYR A 160 0.49 -3.72 -11.50
C TYR A 160 1.29 -3.27 -10.27
N HIS A 161 1.91 -2.09 -10.39
CA HIS A 161 2.78 -1.51 -9.36
C HIS A 161 2.86 0.02 -9.49
N SER A 162 3.69 0.68 -8.67
CA SER A 162 3.75 2.15 -8.62
C SER A 162 4.50 2.81 -9.79
N ARG A 163 5.52 2.16 -10.37
CA ARG A 163 6.44 2.73 -11.40
C ARG A 163 5.86 2.83 -12.82
N PHE A 164 4.65 3.36 -12.95
CA PHE A 164 4.03 3.70 -14.23
C PHE A 164 3.84 5.22 -14.33
N ARG A 165 3.77 5.75 -15.55
CA ARG A 165 3.20 7.09 -15.79
C ARG A 165 1.80 7.11 -15.20
N LEU A 166 1.38 8.22 -14.59
CA LEU A 166 0.08 8.27 -13.91
C LEU A 166 -1.08 7.86 -14.84
N LYS A 167 -1.05 8.30 -16.10
CA LYS A 167 -2.08 7.92 -17.09
C LYS A 167 -2.11 6.41 -17.37
N ASP A 168 -0.94 5.78 -17.45
CA ASP A 168 -0.82 4.34 -17.72
C ASP A 168 -1.18 3.53 -16.48
N ARG A 169 -0.80 4.03 -15.28
CA ARG A 169 -1.21 3.43 -14.00
C ARG A 169 -2.72 3.41 -13.85
N GLN A 170 -3.39 4.49 -14.23
CA GLN A 170 -4.85 4.57 -14.22
C GLN A 170 -5.48 3.60 -15.22
N ALA A 171 -4.87 3.43 -16.40
CA ALA A 171 -5.33 2.45 -17.39
C ALA A 171 -5.16 1.01 -16.88
N ALA A 172 -3.97 0.65 -16.38
CA ALA A 172 -3.68 -0.67 -15.81
C ALA A 172 -4.57 -0.99 -14.59
N HIS A 173 -4.86 0.01 -13.75
CA HIS A 173 -5.79 -0.14 -12.64
C HIS A 173 -7.21 -0.48 -13.12
N LYS A 174 -7.73 0.26 -14.12
CA LYS A 174 -9.05 -0.01 -14.70
C LYS A 174 -9.11 -1.39 -15.34
N GLU A 175 -8.06 -1.78 -16.07
CA GLU A 175 -7.95 -3.10 -16.67
C GLU A 175 -7.96 -4.20 -15.62
N LEU A 176 -7.19 -4.04 -14.54
CA LEU A 176 -7.13 -5.00 -13.43
C LEU A 176 -8.50 -5.19 -12.76
N ILE A 177 -9.18 -4.10 -12.41
CA ILE A 177 -10.52 -4.17 -11.80
C ILE A 177 -11.51 -4.84 -12.75
N ALA A 178 -11.47 -4.50 -14.04
CA ALA A 178 -12.35 -5.10 -15.04
C ALA A 178 -12.08 -6.62 -15.16
N ALA A 179 -10.82 -7.03 -15.25
CA ALA A 179 -10.43 -8.43 -15.36
C ALA A 179 -10.92 -9.29 -14.17
N PHE A 180 -10.91 -8.73 -12.96
CA PHE A 180 -11.45 -9.43 -11.78
C PHE A 180 -12.98 -9.51 -11.75
N ARG A 181 -13.69 -8.66 -12.50
CA ARG A 181 -15.16 -8.68 -12.61
C ARG A 181 -15.66 -9.53 -13.78
N GLU A 182 -14.87 -9.64 -14.84
CA GLU A 182 -15.17 -10.47 -16.01
C GLU A 182 -15.08 -11.96 -15.68
N ASP A 183 -15.81 -12.79 -16.42
CA ASP A 183 -15.67 -14.24 -16.34
C ASP A 183 -14.36 -14.70 -17.01
N GLY A 184 -13.78 -15.77 -16.46
CA GLY A 184 -12.60 -16.42 -17.03
C GLY A 184 -11.31 -16.23 -16.20
N PRO A 185 -10.27 -17.02 -16.54
CA PRO A 185 -9.04 -17.06 -15.77
C PRO A 185 -8.14 -15.87 -16.07
N MET A 186 -7.50 -15.34 -15.02
CA MET A 186 -6.55 -14.25 -15.13
C MET A 186 -5.50 -14.34 -14.04
N ILE A 187 -4.35 -13.72 -14.27
CA ILE A 187 -3.27 -13.62 -13.28
C ILE A 187 -2.88 -12.15 -13.10
N ALA A 188 -2.93 -11.66 -11.86
CA ALA A 188 -2.42 -10.35 -11.52
C ALA A 188 -1.17 -10.52 -10.68
N VAL A 189 -0.05 -9.96 -11.17
CA VAL A 189 1.19 -9.86 -10.40
C VAL A 189 1.30 -8.42 -9.92
N THR A 190 1.37 -8.24 -8.60
CA THR A 190 1.28 -6.92 -7.98
C THR A 190 2.30 -6.74 -6.87
N THR A 191 2.50 -5.49 -6.46
CA THR A 191 3.19 -5.17 -5.20
C THR A 191 2.18 -4.81 -4.10
N GLN A 192 2.63 -4.18 -3.02
CA GLN A 192 1.79 -3.67 -1.93
C GLN A 192 0.64 -2.75 -2.40
N VAL A 193 0.67 -2.28 -3.65
CA VAL A 193 -0.42 -1.50 -4.24
C VAL A 193 -1.76 -2.22 -4.25
N CYS A 194 -1.79 -3.56 -4.09
CA CYS A 194 -3.04 -4.31 -3.97
C CYS A 194 -3.61 -4.36 -2.56
N GLU A 195 -2.84 -3.95 -1.55
CA GLU A 195 -3.29 -3.94 -0.15
C GLU A 195 -4.35 -2.87 0.06
N MET A 196 -4.28 -1.76 -0.69
CA MET A 196 -5.12 -0.58 -0.54
C MET A 196 -6.07 -0.40 -1.72
N SER A 197 -7.34 -0.13 -1.43
CA SER A 197 -8.32 0.40 -2.41
C SER A 197 -8.57 -0.44 -3.68
N LEU A 198 -8.18 -1.73 -3.72
CA LEU A 198 -8.55 -2.66 -4.80
C LEU A 198 -9.60 -3.66 -4.32
N ASP A 199 -10.78 -3.63 -4.91
CA ASP A 199 -11.85 -4.61 -4.65
C ASP A 199 -11.62 -5.87 -5.50
N LEU A 200 -10.69 -6.71 -5.04
CA LEU A 200 -10.28 -7.95 -5.70
C LEU A 200 -10.69 -9.15 -4.85
N SER A 201 -11.18 -10.20 -5.51
CA SER A 201 -11.48 -11.51 -4.91
C SER A 201 -10.83 -12.58 -5.78
N ALA A 202 -9.67 -13.10 -5.34
CA ALA A 202 -8.94 -14.17 -6.01
C ALA A 202 -9.32 -15.55 -5.45
N SER A 203 -9.27 -16.58 -6.29
CA SER A 203 -9.37 -17.98 -5.86
C SER A 203 -8.05 -18.51 -5.28
N LEU A 204 -6.93 -18.01 -5.81
CA LEU A 204 -5.59 -18.28 -5.31
C LEU A 204 -4.85 -16.97 -5.06
N LEU A 205 -4.41 -16.78 -3.81
CA LEU A 205 -3.43 -15.78 -3.44
C LEU A 205 -2.06 -16.43 -3.30
N VAL A 206 -1.07 -15.86 -3.94
CA VAL A 206 0.34 -16.15 -3.71
C VAL A 206 0.98 -14.90 -3.12
N SER A 207 1.70 -15.00 -2.01
CA SER A 207 2.39 -13.85 -1.43
C SER A 207 3.78 -14.21 -0.90
N GLU A 208 4.73 -13.32 -1.15
CA GLU A 208 5.96 -13.29 -0.36
C GLU A 208 5.65 -12.98 1.11
N PHE A 209 6.50 -13.46 2.02
CA PHE A 209 6.46 -13.01 3.40
C PHE A 209 6.63 -11.50 3.47
N ALA A 210 5.81 -10.88 4.29
CA ALA A 210 5.74 -9.45 4.53
C ALA A 210 5.36 -9.23 6.00
N PRO A 211 5.41 -7.99 6.51
CA PRO A 211 4.95 -7.70 7.87
C PRO A 211 3.53 -8.24 8.10
N LEU A 212 3.24 -8.68 9.32
CA LEU A 212 2.02 -9.42 9.63
C LEU A 212 0.75 -8.67 9.17
N THR A 213 0.70 -7.35 9.38
CA THR A 213 -0.41 -6.51 8.92
C THR A 213 -0.59 -6.59 7.40
N ALA A 214 0.48 -6.44 6.62
CA ALA A 214 0.46 -6.54 5.17
C ALA A 214 0.02 -7.93 4.69
N LEU A 215 0.50 -9.01 5.31
CA LEU A 215 0.06 -10.37 4.99
C LEU A 215 -1.44 -10.56 5.19
N ILE A 216 -1.97 -10.11 6.33
CA ILE A 216 -3.41 -10.20 6.63
C ILE A 216 -4.24 -9.43 5.59
N GLN A 217 -3.80 -8.23 5.20
CA GLN A 217 -4.46 -7.44 4.16
C GLN A 217 -4.46 -8.13 2.80
N ARG A 218 -3.32 -8.69 2.39
CA ARG A 218 -3.22 -9.46 1.14
C ARG A 218 -4.16 -10.67 1.19
N MET A 219 -4.17 -11.40 2.29
CA MET A 219 -5.06 -12.55 2.52
C MET A 219 -6.54 -12.15 2.50
N GLY A 220 -6.88 -10.92 2.88
CA GLY A 220 -8.21 -10.34 2.72
C GLY A 220 -8.68 -10.13 1.27
N ARG A 221 -7.81 -10.34 0.28
CA ARG A 221 -8.13 -10.36 -1.16
C ARG A 221 -8.36 -11.77 -1.70
N CYS A 222 -8.16 -12.81 -0.89
CA CYS A 222 -8.48 -14.19 -1.24
C CYS A 222 -9.90 -14.53 -0.76
N ASN A 223 -10.74 -15.04 -1.67
CA ASN A 223 -12.14 -15.38 -1.41
C ASN A 223 -12.89 -14.29 -0.60
N ARG A 224 -12.73 -13.02 -1.03
CA ARG A 224 -13.25 -11.84 -0.34
C ARG A 224 -14.78 -11.87 -0.26
N ASN A 225 -15.42 -12.33 -1.34
CA ASN A 225 -16.88 -12.40 -1.46
C ASN A 225 -17.49 -13.70 -0.92
N LEU A 226 -16.68 -14.65 -0.42
CA LEU A 226 -17.13 -15.97 0.05
C LEU A 226 -17.90 -16.79 -1.01
N GLU A 227 -17.53 -16.63 -2.28
CA GLU A 227 -18.21 -17.26 -3.43
C GLU A 227 -17.67 -18.65 -3.77
N ILE A 228 -16.50 -19.02 -3.22
CA ILE A 228 -15.81 -20.27 -3.55
C ILE A 228 -16.16 -21.34 -2.51
N ASP A 229 -16.83 -22.40 -2.96
CA ASP A 229 -17.11 -23.58 -2.14
C ASP A 229 -15.81 -24.31 -1.75
N GLY A 230 -15.68 -24.67 -0.48
CA GLY A 230 -14.42 -25.16 0.10
C GLY A 230 -13.35 -24.08 0.38
N GLY A 231 -13.61 -22.82 0.02
CA GLY A 231 -12.73 -21.68 0.29
C GLY A 231 -11.63 -21.45 -0.75
N GLY A 232 -11.01 -20.27 -0.69
CA GLY A 232 -9.85 -19.93 -1.51
C GLY A 232 -8.57 -20.61 -1.02
N ARG A 233 -7.47 -20.38 -1.73
CA ARG A 233 -6.15 -20.93 -1.38
C ARG A 233 -5.15 -19.79 -1.20
N VAL A 234 -4.29 -19.91 -0.19
CA VAL A 234 -3.22 -18.95 0.07
C VAL A 234 -1.89 -19.70 0.11
N LEU A 235 -0.94 -19.31 -0.74
CA LEU A 235 0.43 -19.81 -0.74
C LEU A 235 1.37 -18.71 -0.26
N LEU A 236 2.10 -18.99 0.82
CA LEU A 236 3.07 -18.05 1.39
C LEU A 236 4.49 -18.62 1.23
N TYR A 237 5.42 -17.79 0.74
CA TYR A 237 6.82 -18.19 0.58
C TYR A 237 7.79 -17.10 1.03
N PRO A 238 8.99 -17.47 1.54
CA PRO A 238 9.98 -16.48 1.94
C PRO A 238 10.54 -15.71 0.73
N PRO A 239 10.71 -14.39 0.82
CA PRO A 239 11.32 -13.60 -0.26
C PRO A 239 12.81 -13.91 -0.40
N GLU A 240 13.36 -13.71 -1.60
CA GLU A 240 14.82 -13.81 -1.84
C GLU A 240 15.63 -12.77 -1.06
N SER A 241 15.02 -11.61 -0.78
CA SER A 241 15.60 -10.57 0.07
C SER A 241 14.54 -9.91 0.95
N GLY A 242 14.92 -9.50 2.16
CA GLY A 242 14.03 -8.86 3.14
C GLY A 242 13.49 -7.48 2.72
N ARG A 243 14.09 -6.86 1.69
CA ARG A 243 13.64 -5.55 1.18
C ARG A 243 12.21 -5.61 0.64
N PRO A 244 11.42 -4.54 0.78
CA PRO A 244 11.77 -3.22 1.32
C PRO A 244 11.61 -3.09 2.84
N TYR A 245 11.29 -4.18 3.53
CA TYR A 245 11.03 -4.17 4.96
C TYR A 245 12.31 -4.29 5.77
N SER A 246 12.27 -3.78 7.01
CA SER A 246 13.34 -4.01 7.97
C SER A 246 13.25 -5.41 8.57
N ASP A 247 14.33 -5.85 9.21
CA ASP A 247 14.37 -7.12 9.94
C ASP A 247 13.37 -7.10 11.11
N ASP A 248 13.15 -5.94 11.73
CA ASP A 248 12.16 -5.77 12.80
C ASP A 248 10.73 -5.92 12.28
N ASP A 249 10.42 -5.37 11.10
CA ASP A 249 9.08 -5.50 10.49
C ASP A 249 8.72 -6.93 10.11
N THR A 250 9.75 -7.75 9.81
CA THR A 250 9.60 -9.15 9.40
C THR A 250 9.87 -10.14 10.53
N LYS A 251 10.13 -9.63 11.74
CA LYS A 251 10.29 -10.43 12.94
C LYS A 251 9.01 -11.24 13.21
N ASN A 252 9.18 -12.50 13.61
CA ASN A 252 8.11 -13.46 13.90
C ASN A 252 7.21 -13.84 12.71
N VAL A 253 7.42 -13.30 11.49
CA VAL A 253 6.60 -13.66 10.32
C VAL A 253 6.70 -15.15 10.00
N GLY A 254 7.89 -15.74 10.11
CA GLY A 254 8.09 -17.18 9.92
C GLY A 254 7.29 -18.02 10.90
N ASP A 255 7.27 -17.63 12.19
CA ASP A 255 6.54 -18.35 13.24
C ASP A 255 5.03 -18.20 13.06
N PHE A 256 4.56 -17.01 12.69
CA PHE A 256 3.17 -16.76 12.32
C PHE A 256 2.73 -17.64 11.15
N VAL A 257 3.54 -17.71 10.09
CA VAL A 257 3.23 -18.55 8.91
C VAL A 257 3.20 -20.03 9.29
N ASN A 258 4.13 -20.49 10.12
CA ASN A 258 4.15 -21.89 10.58
C ASN A 258 2.91 -22.24 11.42
N GLU A 259 2.41 -21.31 12.24
CA GLU A 259 1.21 -21.51 13.06
C GLU A 259 -0.05 -21.71 12.20
N ILE A 260 -0.16 -21.02 11.06
CA ILE A 260 -1.33 -21.10 10.17
C ILE A 260 -1.16 -22.09 9.02
N ASP A 261 0.03 -22.68 8.84
CA ASP A 261 0.31 -23.61 7.76
C ASP A 261 -0.58 -24.87 7.85
N GLY A 262 -1.22 -25.22 6.75
CA GLY A 262 -2.18 -26.33 6.64
C GLY A 262 -3.55 -26.07 7.26
N GLN A 263 -3.80 -24.87 7.80
CA GLN A 263 -5.07 -24.55 8.45
C GLN A 263 -6.06 -23.89 7.49
N PHE A 264 -7.36 -24.15 7.72
CA PHE A 264 -8.45 -23.40 7.12
C PHE A 264 -8.80 -22.25 8.07
N VAL A 265 -8.56 -21.01 7.65
CA VAL A 265 -8.54 -19.86 8.56
C VAL A 265 -9.57 -18.78 8.17
N SER A 266 -10.01 -18.03 9.18
CA SER A 266 -10.85 -16.85 9.05
C SER A 266 -10.04 -15.57 9.27
N GLN A 267 -10.62 -14.41 8.93
CA GLN A 267 -9.98 -13.12 9.18
C GLN A 267 -9.88 -12.82 10.68
N ALA A 268 -10.91 -13.18 11.46
CA ALA A 268 -10.89 -13.03 12.91
C ALA A 268 -9.73 -13.78 13.56
N ARG A 269 -9.43 -15.02 13.12
CA ARG A 269 -8.31 -15.79 13.64
C ARG A 269 -6.96 -15.12 13.36
N LEU A 270 -6.78 -14.55 12.18
CA LEU A 270 -5.55 -13.84 11.84
C LEU A 270 -5.36 -12.58 12.70
N GLN A 271 -6.45 -11.90 13.06
CA GLN A 271 -6.41 -10.76 13.97
C GLN A 271 -5.93 -11.17 15.37
N GLU A 272 -6.43 -12.28 15.93
CA GLU A 272 -5.94 -12.82 17.21
C GLU A 272 -4.44 -13.14 17.16
N LEU A 273 -3.99 -13.73 16.05
CA LEU A 273 -2.57 -14.08 15.86
C LEU A 273 -1.70 -12.83 15.69
N LEU A 274 -2.24 -11.76 15.10
CA LEU A 274 -1.53 -10.48 15.03
C LEU A 274 -1.18 -9.96 16.43
N GLU A 275 -2.10 -10.08 17.41
CA GLU A 275 -1.84 -9.68 18.79
C GLU A 275 -0.71 -10.49 19.43
N LYS A 276 -0.66 -11.80 19.13
CA LYS A 276 0.35 -12.72 19.64
C LYS A 276 1.74 -12.48 19.06
N TYR A 277 1.85 -12.17 17.76
CA TYR A 277 3.13 -12.16 17.05
C TYR A 277 3.65 -10.76 16.67
N SER A 278 2.85 -9.70 16.83
CA SER A 278 3.29 -8.34 16.50
C SER A 278 4.50 -7.91 17.35
N PRO A 279 5.56 -7.37 16.72
CA PRO A 279 6.68 -6.80 17.47
C PRO A 279 6.22 -5.57 18.28
N SER A 280 6.78 -5.42 19.47
CA SER A 280 6.64 -4.19 20.26
C SER A 280 7.54 -3.11 19.67
N ASN A 281 7.05 -2.33 18.71
CA ASN A 281 7.82 -1.19 18.18
C ASN A 281 7.68 0.02 19.12
N PRO A 282 8.79 0.56 19.68
CA PRO A 282 8.74 1.77 20.47
C PRO A 282 8.42 3.00 19.60
N GLU A 283 7.79 4.00 20.21
CA GLU A 283 7.53 5.30 19.57
C GLU A 283 8.84 5.98 19.14
N MET A 284 8.90 6.47 17.90
CA MET A 284 10.02 7.31 17.48
C MET A 284 9.80 8.74 17.96
N LYS A 285 10.47 9.14 19.04
CA LYS A 285 10.40 10.52 19.58
C LYS A 285 11.05 11.59 18.68
N LYS A 286 11.67 11.24 17.55
CA LYS A 286 12.42 12.19 16.72
C LYS A 286 11.64 12.47 15.44
N GLN A 287 11.45 13.77 15.14
CA GLN A 287 10.91 14.36 13.90
C GLN A 287 9.45 14.87 13.98
N LEU A 288 9.13 15.65 15.02
CA LEU A 288 8.01 16.60 14.95
C LEU A 288 8.58 18.02 14.95
N ALA A 289 9.33 18.37 13.90
CA ALA A 289 10.04 19.65 13.82
C ALA A 289 9.11 20.85 13.95
N PHE A 290 7.82 20.68 13.60
CA PHE A 290 6.78 21.70 13.80
C PHE A 290 6.42 21.95 15.26
N ILE A 291 6.46 20.91 16.10
CA ILE A 291 6.12 20.99 17.53
C ILE A 291 7.35 21.26 18.40
N GLN A 292 8.55 20.89 17.93
CA GLN A 292 9.78 21.05 18.70
C GLN A 292 10.10 22.53 19.01
N GLU A 293 10.46 22.80 20.27
CA GLU A 293 10.71 24.15 20.82
C GLU A 293 12.02 24.80 20.39
N ASP A 294 12.79 24.17 19.48
CA ASP A 294 14.03 24.76 19.00
C ASP A 294 13.69 26.00 18.16
N GLY A 295 14.09 27.19 18.62
CA GLY A 295 13.74 28.51 18.04
C GLY A 295 14.18 28.77 16.59
N TYR A 296 14.56 27.73 15.84
CA TYR A 296 14.90 27.75 14.43
C TYR A 296 14.12 26.65 13.69
N ALA A 297 13.13 27.03 12.89
CA ALA A 297 12.45 26.12 11.97
C ALA A 297 13.35 25.83 10.76
N LEU A 298 14.04 24.70 10.76
CA LEU A 298 14.71 24.19 9.56
C LEU A 298 13.67 23.44 8.72
N ALA A 299 13.25 24.06 7.61
CA ALA A 299 12.46 23.36 6.60
C ALA A 299 13.28 22.19 6.05
N SER A 300 12.71 20.99 6.11
CA SER A 300 13.29 19.79 5.51
C SER A 300 12.53 19.47 4.23
N ASP A 301 13.21 19.42 3.09
CA ASP A 301 12.65 18.92 1.83
C ASP A 301 12.48 17.38 1.84
N LYS A 302 12.85 16.69 2.93
CA LYS A 302 12.64 15.25 3.08
C LYS A 302 11.19 14.95 3.41
N GLY A 303 10.60 14.03 2.64
CA GLY A 303 9.27 13.51 2.86
C GLY A 303 9.10 12.90 4.26
N ILE A 304 7.86 12.86 4.73
CA ILE A 304 7.54 12.35 6.08
C ILE A 304 7.63 10.82 6.16
N ARG A 305 7.50 10.12 5.03
CA ARG A 305 7.70 8.66 4.93
C ARG A 305 9.16 8.29 4.74
N ASP A 306 9.57 7.16 5.34
CA ASP A 306 10.88 6.55 5.12
C ASP A 306 11.12 6.17 3.65
N ILE A 307 10.06 5.84 2.90
CA ILE A 307 10.13 5.33 1.52
C ILE A 307 10.46 6.44 0.50
N GLU A 308 10.09 7.69 0.78
CA GLU A 308 10.29 8.80 -0.15
C GLU A 308 11.76 9.19 -0.33
N ASP A 309 12.63 8.82 0.62
CA ASP A 309 14.09 9.00 0.51
C ASP A 309 14.72 8.21 -0.67
N HIS A 310 13.97 7.33 -1.33
CA HIS A 310 14.50 6.42 -2.38
C HIS A 310 13.87 6.58 -3.77
N SER A 311 12.78 7.35 -3.90
CA SER A 311 12.12 7.59 -5.19
C SER A 311 11.96 9.08 -5.50
N ALA A 312 12.14 9.45 -6.76
CA ALA A 312 11.89 10.78 -7.27
C ALA A 312 10.70 10.79 -8.23
N SER A 313 10.01 11.94 -8.29
CA SER A 313 9.12 12.24 -9.41
C SER A 313 9.94 12.43 -10.68
N ALA A 314 9.65 11.62 -11.69
CA ALA A 314 10.38 11.60 -12.95
C ALA A 314 9.46 11.66 -14.16
N ILE A 315 10.03 12.03 -15.31
CA ILE A 315 9.42 11.97 -16.62
C ILE A 315 10.30 11.14 -17.57
N LEU A 316 9.69 10.52 -18.59
CA LEU A 316 10.45 9.86 -19.65
C LEU A 316 11.06 10.91 -20.59
N GLU A 317 12.27 10.65 -21.09
CA GLU A 317 12.96 11.57 -22.00
C GLU A 317 12.10 11.92 -23.24
N ARG A 318 11.43 10.92 -23.81
CA ARG A 318 10.51 11.08 -24.96
C ARG A 318 9.28 11.95 -24.66
N ASP A 319 8.89 12.09 -23.39
CA ASP A 319 7.69 12.83 -22.98
C ASP A 319 8.00 14.30 -22.62
N ILE A 320 9.27 14.74 -22.65
CA ILE A 320 9.68 16.11 -22.30
C ILE A 320 9.03 17.16 -23.22
N GLY A 321 8.95 16.88 -24.52
CA GLY A 321 8.31 17.78 -25.49
C GLY A 321 6.81 17.95 -25.22
N GLU A 322 6.13 16.84 -24.89
CA GLU A 322 4.71 16.82 -24.50
C GLU A 322 4.48 17.64 -23.23
N TYR A 323 5.34 17.46 -22.23
CA TYR A 323 5.29 18.16 -20.96
C TYR A 323 5.30 19.68 -21.14
N TRP A 324 6.24 20.21 -21.94
CA TRP A 324 6.30 21.65 -22.18
C TRP A 324 5.11 22.18 -22.95
N ARG A 325 4.60 21.41 -23.92
CA ARG A 325 3.41 21.81 -24.67
C ARG A 325 2.19 21.94 -23.75
N LEU A 326 1.94 20.92 -22.93
CA LEU A 326 0.83 20.91 -21.96
C LEU A 326 0.99 22.01 -20.91
N ARG A 327 2.20 22.21 -20.39
CA ARG A 327 2.45 23.23 -19.37
C ARG A 327 2.24 24.64 -19.93
N ASN A 328 2.74 24.91 -21.14
CA ASN A 328 2.56 26.21 -21.81
C ASN A 328 1.11 26.49 -22.18
N SER A 329 0.30 25.45 -22.43
CA SER A 329 -1.14 25.57 -22.67
C SER A 329 -1.99 25.60 -21.40
N GLY A 330 -1.39 25.58 -20.21
CA GLY A 330 -2.11 25.55 -18.93
C GLY A 330 -2.85 24.23 -18.65
N CYS A 331 -2.48 23.15 -19.33
CA CYS A 331 -3.08 21.82 -19.17
C CYS A 331 -2.36 21.01 -18.08
N PRO A 332 -3.05 20.05 -17.42
CA PRO A 332 -2.43 19.15 -16.44
C PRO A 332 -1.30 18.30 -17.06
N VAL A 333 -0.19 18.17 -16.34
CA VAL A 333 0.99 17.40 -16.77
C VAL A 333 1.16 16.09 -16.00
N ASP A 334 0.36 15.88 -14.94
CA ASP A 334 0.51 14.78 -13.99
C ASP A 334 0.46 13.41 -14.66
N GLY A 335 -0.32 13.30 -15.75
CA GLY A 335 -0.42 12.08 -16.57
C GLY A 335 0.91 11.55 -17.11
N LEU A 336 1.91 12.41 -17.28
CA LEU A 336 3.23 12.05 -17.80
C LEU A 336 4.24 11.70 -16.70
N LEU A 337 3.93 12.02 -15.46
CA LEU A 337 4.83 11.82 -14.33
C LEU A 337 4.78 10.37 -13.86
N LEU A 338 5.93 9.85 -13.43
CA LEU A 338 6.04 8.53 -12.81
C LEU A 338 7.02 8.57 -11.62
N PRO A 339 6.83 7.72 -10.60
CA PRO A 339 7.83 7.52 -9.57
C PRO A 339 8.96 6.62 -10.10
N ALA A 340 10.20 7.04 -9.91
CA ALA A 340 11.39 6.30 -10.32
C ALA A 340 12.46 6.29 -9.21
N PRO A 341 13.25 5.22 -9.04
CA PRO A 341 14.34 5.21 -8.08
C PRO A 341 15.34 6.34 -8.36
N PHE A 342 15.82 7.04 -7.33
CA PHE A 342 16.79 8.14 -7.52
C PHE A 342 18.01 7.71 -8.35
N LYS A 343 18.52 6.50 -8.11
CA LYS A 343 19.67 5.90 -8.84
C LYS A 343 19.43 5.72 -10.34
N SER A 344 18.16 5.66 -10.75
CA SER A 344 17.72 5.42 -12.14
C SER A 344 17.12 6.69 -12.75
N THR A 345 17.56 7.85 -12.26
CA THR A 345 17.11 9.16 -12.73
C THR A 345 18.26 10.15 -12.80
N VAL A 346 18.22 11.04 -13.78
CA VAL A 346 19.18 12.14 -13.95
C VAL A 346 18.48 13.49 -13.86
N GLN A 347 19.22 14.55 -13.54
CA GLN A 347 18.66 15.89 -13.54
C GLN A 347 18.30 16.30 -14.97
N GLY A 348 17.05 16.69 -15.21
CA GLY A 348 16.60 17.15 -16.51
C GLY A 348 17.07 18.58 -16.80
N LYS A 349 17.72 18.79 -17.94
CA LYS A 349 18.05 20.15 -18.40
C LYS A 349 16.77 20.88 -18.81
N GLY A 350 16.57 22.08 -18.27
CA GLY A 350 15.41 22.91 -18.56
C GLY A 350 14.14 22.53 -17.79
N LEU A 351 14.06 21.35 -17.15
CA LEU A 351 12.94 20.95 -16.30
C LEU A 351 12.98 21.63 -14.92
N PRO A 352 11.84 21.71 -14.21
CA PRO A 352 11.83 22.14 -12.81
C PRO A 352 12.82 21.36 -11.95
N PRO A 353 13.44 21.97 -10.92
CA PRO A 353 14.44 21.32 -10.09
C PRO A 353 13.98 20.00 -9.46
N HIS A 354 12.70 19.91 -9.09
CA HIS A 354 12.09 18.73 -8.47
C HIS A 354 11.74 17.60 -9.46
N LEU A 355 11.77 17.86 -10.77
CA LEU A 355 11.40 16.89 -11.80
C LEU A 355 12.64 16.32 -12.48
N ARG A 356 12.83 15.00 -12.33
CA ARG A 356 13.99 14.29 -12.91
C ARG A 356 13.61 13.56 -14.20
N VAL A 357 14.60 13.09 -14.94
CA VAL A 357 14.40 12.27 -16.15
C VAL A 357 14.75 10.83 -15.80
N ALA A 358 13.83 9.90 -16.07
CA ALA A 358 14.06 8.47 -15.86
C ALA A 358 14.97 7.90 -16.95
N THR A 359 15.96 7.09 -16.56
CA THR A 359 16.96 6.51 -17.49
C THR A 359 16.68 5.05 -17.86
N GLY A 360 15.59 4.47 -17.34
CA GLY A 360 15.22 3.08 -17.57
C GLY A 360 14.38 2.86 -18.83
N GLU A 361 14.24 1.60 -19.24
CA GLU A 361 13.31 1.20 -20.29
C GLU A 361 11.87 1.32 -19.77
N TYR A 362 10.96 1.85 -20.59
CA TYR A 362 9.56 1.98 -20.21
C TYR A 362 8.64 1.23 -21.17
N SER A 363 7.86 0.32 -20.60
CA SER A 363 6.76 -0.40 -21.26
C SER A 363 5.42 0.00 -20.64
N GLU A 364 4.37 0.15 -21.43
CA GLU A 364 3.03 0.42 -20.90
C GLU A 364 2.43 -0.78 -20.15
N ARG A 365 2.98 -2.00 -20.37
CA ARG A 365 2.58 -3.23 -19.67
C ARG A 365 3.38 -3.51 -18.40
N LEU A 366 4.66 -3.12 -18.37
CA LEU A 366 5.57 -3.44 -17.26
C LEU A 366 6.06 -2.18 -16.50
N GLY A 367 5.68 -0.99 -16.94
CA GLY A 367 6.14 0.28 -16.38
C GLY A 367 7.63 0.52 -16.62
N LEU A 368 8.25 1.31 -15.74
CA LEU A 368 9.68 1.62 -15.77
C LEU A 368 10.51 0.45 -15.22
N ARG A 369 11.39 -0.08 -16.07
CA ARG A 369 12.39 -1.12 -15.77
C ARG A 369 13.74 -0.45 -15.54
N CYS A 370 14.36 -0.73 -14.40
CA CYS A 370 15.55 -0.02 -13.95
C CYS A 370 16.44 -0.83 -13.01
#